data_AF-A0A1H7B518-F1
#
_entry.id   AF-A0A1H7B518-F1
#
_cell.length_a   1.000
_cell.length_b   1.000
_cell.length_c   1.000
_cell.angle_alpha   90.00
_cell.angle_beta   90.00
_cell.angle_gamma   90.00
#
_symmetry.space_group_name_H-M   'P 1'
#
loop_
_entity.id
_entity.type
_entity.pdbx_description
1 polymer ?
#
loop_
_entity_poly.entity_id
_entity_poly.type
_entity_poly.pdbx_seq_one_letter_code
_entity_poly.pdbx_strand_id
1 'polypeptide(L)'
;MKPLNWKEGFRDSLTGWYREEKRDLPWRRTRNPYHIWISEVMLQQTRVDTVIPYYARFTERFSDMKELAYAPEDELMKMWEGLGYYSRARNLQSAVREAYETYGEVPADPESFGKLKGVGPYTEGAVMSIAYGIPAPAVDGNVMRVLSRILLIDDDIAKPKTRRLFEEAVMDLIDKEDPSSFNQGLMELGAVICTPRRPKCLLCPVREFCGAYHEGREEELPVKSKKKKQQSFPHTVIVLQDSGGRWLMEQRPDEGLLAGMWQFPTAETGDPEEAVRIISERHGLSVGTLEEAVRFRHVFTHRIWEVTAYTASVPEVGTPADRSGWFLPEDLDALTLPNPTKKVRAALGV
;
A
#
# COMPACT_ATOMS: atom_id res chain seq x y z
N MET A 1 -11.79 -36.97 5.21
CA MET A 1 -13.24 -36.63 5.24
C MET A 1 -13.49 -35.73 6.44
N LYS A 2 -14.14 -34.57 6.29
CA LYS A 2 -14.36 -33.64 7.42
C LYS A 2 -15.46 -34.18 8.36
N PRO A 3 -15.34 -34.01 9.69
CA PRO A 3 -16.32 -34.53 10.64
C PRO A 3 -17.69 -33.86 10.50
N LEU A 4 -18.73 -34.50 11.03
CA LEU A 4 -20.04 -33.86 11.24
C LEU A 4 -19.81 -32.62 12.13
N ASN A 5 -20.37 -31.47 11.77
CA ASN A 5 -20.14 -30.16 12.44
C ASN A 5 -18.73 -29.56 12.32
N TRP A 6 -17.92 -29.96 11.34
CA TRP A 6 -16.56 -29.39 11.18
C TRP A 6 -16.51 -27.86 11.07
N LYS A 7 -17.58 -27.21 10.57
CA LYS A 7 -17.64 -25.74 10.47
C LYS A 7 -17.66 -25.07 11.85
N GLU A 8 -18.41 -25.65 12.79
CA GLU A 8 -18.47 -25.16 14.17
C GLU A 8 -17.13 -25.36 14.87
N GLY A 9 -16.58 -26.59 14.84
CA GLY A 9 -15.25 -26.85 15.40
C GLY A 9 -14.14 -26.01 14.75
N PHE A 10 -14.24 -25.72 13.45
CA PHE A 10 -13.34 -24.80 12.76
C PHE A 10 -13.43 -23.39 13.30
N ARG A 11 -14.65 -22.84 13.44
CA ARG A 11 -14.88 -21.50 14.00
C ARG A 11 -14.32 -21.40 15.41
N ASP A 12 -14.66 -22.35 16.28
CA ASP A 12 -14.26 -22.34 17.68
C ASP A 12 -12.74 -22.42 17.83
N SER A 13 -12.10 -23.31 17.08
CA SER A 13 -10.64 -23.46 17.10
C SER A 13 -9.93 -22.19 16.59
N LEU A 14 -10.47 -21.57 15.53
CA LEU A 14 -9.90 -20.36 14.95
C LEU A 14 -10.06 -19.15 15.87
N THR A 15 -11.28 -18.88 16.34
CA THR A 15 -11.58 -17.70 17.17
C THR A 15 -11.00 -17.84 18.56
N GLY A 16 -11.00 -19.05 19.14
CA GLY A 16 -10.33 -19.37 20.40
C GLY A 16 -8.84 -19.06 20.33
N TRP A 17 -8.14 -19.65 19.34
CA TRP A 17 -6.72 -19.36 19.11
C TRP A 17 -6.46 -17.87 18.87
N TYR A 18 -7.28 -17.20 18.06
CA TYR A 18 -7.09 -15.77 17.79
C TYR A 18 -7.19 -14.92 19.06
N ARG A 19 -8.12 -15.22 19.97
CA ARG A 19 -8.26 -14.47 21.23
C ARG A 19 -7.03 -14.61 22.12
N GLU A 20 -6.41 -15.78 22.14
CA GLU A 20 -5.22 -16.10 22.96
C GLU A 20 -3.93 -15.56 22.33
N GLU A 21 -3.76 -15.71 21.01
CA GLU A 21 -2.47 -15.54 20.32
C GLU A 21 -2.38 -14.28 19.44
N LYS A 22 -3.45 -13.49 19.31
CA LYS A 22 -3.40 -12.26 18.49
C LYS A 22 -2.27 -11.35 18.94
N ARG A 23 -1.51 -10.85 17.97
CA ARG A 23 -0.52 -9.80 18.25
C ARG A 23 -1.21 -8.54 18.75
N ASP A 24 -0.60 -7.90 19.73
CA ASP A 24 -0.98 -6.58 20.21
C ASP A 24 -0.54 -5.52 19.20
N LEU A 25 -1.50 -5.00 18.44
CA LEU A 25 -1.30 -4.01 17.39
C LEU A 25 -2.08 -2.74 17.73
N PRO A 26 -1.56 -1.53 17.45
CA PRO A 26 -2.21 -0.28 17.85
C PRO A 26 -3.69 -0.18 17.42
N TRP A 27 -3.99 -0.56 16.18
CA TRP A 27 -5.36 -0.55 15.63
C TRP A 27 -6.29 -1.64 16.18
N ARG A 28 -5.76 -2.64 16.90
CA ARG A 28 -6.56 -3.65 17.62
C ARG A 28 -6.99 -3.23 19.02
N ARG A 29 -6.45 -2.11 19.53
CA ARG A 29 -6.77 -1.55 20.85
C ARG A 29 -7.99 -0.61 20.84
N THR A 30 -8.58 -0.41 19.66
CA THR A 30 -9.72 0.49 19.46
C THR A 30 -10.83 -0.24 18.70
N ARG A 31 -12.07 0.23 18.89
CA ARG A 31 -13.22 -0.13 18.06
C ARG A 31 -13.68 1.03 17.17
N ASN A 32 -12.92 2.12 17.14
CA ASN A 32 -13.25 3.29 16.34
C ASN A 32 -13.17 2.93 14.84
N PRO A 33 -14.28 3.02 14.08
CA PRO A 33 -14.32 2.62 12.67
C PRO A 33 -13.40 3.46 11.80
N TYR A 34 -13.21 4.75 12.11
CA TYR A 34 -12.28 5.63 11.38
C TYR A 34 -10.82 5.17 11.54
N HIS A 35 -10.42 4.86 12.78
CA HIS A 35 -9.07 4.36 13.06
C HIS A 35 -8.81 2.97 12.47
N ILE A 36 -9.80 2.08 12.53
CA ILE A 36 -9.72 0.76 11.88
C ILE A 36 -9.58 0.95 10.37
N TRP A 37 -10.41 1.79 9.75
CA TRP A 37 -10.36 2.06 8.32
C TRP A 37 -9.00 2.58 7.86
N ILE A 38 -8.39 3.52 8.59
CA ILE A 38 -7.01 3.99 8.31
C ILE A 38 -6.04 2.81 8.29
N SER A 39 -6.07 1.96 9.32
CA SER A 39 -5.15 0.83 9.42
C SER A 39 -5.32 -0.16 8.27
N GLU A 40 -6.56 -0.45 7.88
CA GLU A 40 -6.88 -1.37 6.79
C GLU A 40 -6.38 -0.83 5.44
N VAL A 41 -6.50 0.47 5.19
CA VAL A 41 -5.93 1.09 3.98
C VAL A 41 -4.40 1.05 4.01
N MET A 42 -3.76 1.34 5.14
CA MET A 42 -2.31 1.27 5.28
C MET A 42 -1.76 -0.15 5.08
N LEU A 43 -2.46 -1.18 5.57
CA LEU A 43 -2.06 -2.59 5.46
C LEU A 43 -2.18 -3.16 4.05
N GLN A 44 -2.88 -2.49 3.13
CA GLN A 44 -2.95 -2.91 1.73
C GLN A 44 -1.55 -2.99 1.11
N GLN A 45 -1.07 -4.20 0.83
CA GLN A 45 0.24 -4.47 0.24
C GLN A 45 1.43 -3.88 1.04
N THR A 46 1.25 -3.64 2.34
CA THR A 46 2.29 -3.11 3.24
C THR A 46 2.42 -4.03 4.45
N ARG A 47 3.64 -4.25 4.94
CA ARG A 47 3.87 -5.14 6.10
C ARG A 47 3.43 -4.45 7.39
N VAL A 48 2.93 -5.24 8.35
CA VAL A 48 2.50 -4.77 9.68
C VAL A 48 3.56 -3.92 10.36
N ASP A 49 4.81 -4.41 10.45
CA ASP A 49 5.90 -3.71 11.15
C ASP A 49 6.22 -2.35 10.52
N THR A 50 6.04 -2.24 9.20
CA THR A 50 6.18 -0.97 8.49
C THR A 50 5.03 -0.01 8.82
N VAL A 51 3.81 -0.51 8.98
CA VAL A 51 2.62 0.32 9.22
C VAL A 51 2.57 0.89 10.64
N ILE A 52 3.03 0.15 11.65
CA ILE A 52 2.95 0.55 13.07
C ILE A 52 3.37 2.02 13.33
N PRO A 53 4.59 2.47 12.97
CA PRO A 53 5.01 3.84 13.24
C PRO A 53 4.27 4.89 12.38
N TYR A 54 3.78 4.51 11.20
CA TYR A 54 3.00 5.41 10.35
C TYR A 54 1.60 5.60 10.89
N TYR A 55 0.93 4.52 11.27
CA TYR A 55 -0.39 4.55 11.87
C TYR A 55 -0.40 5.47 13.08
N ALA A 56 0.53 5.29 14.01
CA ALA A 56 0.61 6.10 15.23
C ALA A 56 0.68 7.61 14.94
N ARG A 57 1.66 8.04 14.13
CA ARG A 57 1.82 9.46 13.75
C ARG A 57 0.63 9.98 12.94
N PHE A 58 0.07 9.16 12.05
CA PHE A 58 -1.03 9.55 11.19
C PHE A 58 -2.32 9.77 11.99
N THR A 59 -2.65 8.88 12.92
CA THR A 59 -3.83 9.04 13.80
C THR A 59 -3.61 10.07 14.91
N GLU A 60 -2.36 10.39 15.25
CA GLU A 60 -2.06 11.50 16.14
C GLU A 60 -2.29 12.85 15.43
N ARG A 61 -1.84 12.96 14.17
CA ARG A 61 -2.00 14.19 13.38
C ARG A 61 -3.43 14.39 12.88
N PHE A 62 -4.05 13.32 12.38
CA PHE A 62 -5.43 13.31 11.90
C PHE A 62 -6.25 12.47 12.88
N SER A 63 -6.59 13.11 14.00
CA SER A 63 -7.22 12.46 15.14
C SER A 63 -8.68 12.11 14.87
N ASP A 64 -9.35 12.90 14.02
CA ASP A 64 -10.73 12.70 13.58
C ASP A 64 -10.90 12.79 12.05
N MET A 65 -12.11 12.42 11.60
CA MET A 65 -12.46 12.42 10.17
C MET A 65 -12.38 13.81 9.54
N LYS A 66 -12.73 14.88 10.27
CA LYS A 66 -12.74 16.25 9.75
C LYS A 66 -11.31 16.72 9.48
N GLU A 67 -10.39 16.45 10.38
CA GLU A 67 -8.97 16.80 10.22
C GLU A 67 -8.39 16.13 8.97
N LEU A 68 -8.66 14.84 8.75
CA LEU A 68 -8.21 14.16 7.53
C LEU A 68 -8.94 14.66 6.29
N ALA A 69 -10.26 14.83 6.36
CA ALA A 69 -11.10 15.24 5.24
C ALA A 69 -10.61 16.56 4.62
N TYR A 70 -10.18 17.52 5.43
CA TYR A 70 -9.77 18.85 4.98
C TYR A 70 -8.26 19.11 5.09
N ALA A 71 -7.45 18.09 5.40
CA ALA A 71 -6.00 18.22 5.40
C ALA A 71 -5.49 18.70 4.02
N PRO A 72 -4.57 19.69 3.97
CA PRO A 72 -3.85 20.04 2.76
C PRO A 72 -3.16 18.82 2.13
N GLU A 73 -3.13 18.76 0.79
CA GLU A 73 -2.58 17.59 0.09
C GLU A 73 -1.11 17.34 0.42
N ASP A 74 -0.29 18.40 0.48
CA ASP A 74 1.13 18.27 0.81
C ASP A 74 1.35 17.67 2.20
N GLU A 75 0.52 18.04 3.17
CA GLU A 75 0.56 17.50 4.52
C GLU A 75 0.14 16.02 4.54
N LEU A 76 -0.94 15.67 3.83
CA LEU A 76 -1.38 14.27 3.69
C LEU A 76 -0.26 13.41 3.05
N MET A 77 0.33 13.89 1.96
CA MET A 77 1.38 13.18 1.25
C MET A 77 2.64 13.04 2.12
N LYS A 78 2.95 14.05 2.93
CA LYS A 78 4.07 14.00 3.87
C LYS A 78 3.87 12.94 4.94
N MET A 79 2.66 12.86 5.52
CA MET A 79 2.33 11.84 6.51
C MET A 79 2.32 10.41 5.93
N TRP A 80 2.11 10.27 4.62
CA TRP A 80 2.14 8.99 3.91
C TRP A 80 3.52 8.64 3.31
N GLU A 81 4.49 9.54 3.43
CA GLU A 81 5.77 9.46 2.73
C GLU A 81 6.55 8.19 3.12
N GLY A 82 6.81 7.32 2.13
CA GLY A 82 7.55 6.07 2.31
C GLY A 82 6.68 4.81 2.42
N LEU A 83 5.36 4.94 2.65
CA LEU A 83 4.44 3.78 2.60
C LEU A 83 4.19 3.24 1.19
N GLY A 84 4.45 4.06 0.16
CA GLY A 84 4.18 3.73 -1.23
C GLY A 84 2.67 3.66 -1.55
N TYR A 85 2.35 3.46 -2.84
CA TYR A 85 0.97 3.48 -3.33
C TYR A 85 0.18 4.70 -2.85
N TYR A 86 0.69 5.90 -3.13
CA TYR A 86 0.17 7.19 -2.63
C TYR A 86 -1.28 7.49 -3.02
N SER A 87 -1.79 6.88 -4.08
CA SER A 87 -3.21 6.94 -4.42
C SER A 87 -4.12 6.42 -3.29
N ARG A 88 -3.62 5.54 -2.42
CA ARG A 88 -4.36 5.08 -1.23
C ARG A 88 -4.67 6.22 -0.27
N ALA A 89 -3.70 7.11 0.00
CA ALA A 89 -3.91 8.26 0.87
C ALA A 89 -4.96 9.22 0.29
N ARG A 90 -4.84 9.54 -1.01
CA ARG A 90 -5.80 10.41 -1.70
C ARG A 90 -7.21 9.83 -1.72
N ASN A 91 -7.34 8.54 -2.05
CA ASN A 91 -8.63 7.88 -2.04
C ASN A 91 -9.22 7.80 -0.64
N LEU A 92 -8.40 7.51 0.39
CA LEU A 92 -8.82 7.53 1.78
C LEU A 92 -9.35 8.91 2.18
N GLN A 93 -8.60 9.99 1.92
CA GLN A 93 -9.07 11.34 2.22
C GLN A 93 -10.37 11.67 1.49
N SER A 94 -10.46 11.35 0.20
CA SER A 94 -11.67 11.58 -0.61
C SER A 94 -12.88 10.86 -0.01
N ALA A 95 -12.73 9.59 0.36
CA ALA A 95 -13.80 8.79 0.95
C ALA A 95 -14.15 9.26 2.36
N VAL A 96 -13.16 9.65 3.17
CA VAL A 96 -13.38 10.17 4.52
C VAL A 96 -14.12 11.51 4.46
N ARG A 97 -13.79 12.36 3.49
CA ARG A 97 -14.51 13.61 3.23
C ARG A 97 -15.97 13.32 2.83
N GLU A 98 -16.18 12.43 1.87
CA GLU A 98 -17.54 12.02 1.45
C GLU A 98 -18.35 11.45 2.62
N ALA A 99 -17.74 10.57 3.43
CA ALA A 99 -18.37 10.00 4.61
C ALA A 99 -18.73 11.08 5.65
N TYR A 100 -17.79 11.98 5.95
CA TYR A 100 -17.99 13.07 6.90
C TYR A 100 -19.08 14.05 6.44
N GLU A 101 -19.07 14.46 5.17
CA GLU A 101 -20.03 15.43 4.63
C GLU A 101 -21.44 14.85 4.50
N THR A 102 -21.55 13.54 4.20
CA THR A 102 -22.85 12.89 3.95
C THR A 102 -23.45 12.29 5.22
N TYR A 103 -22.62 11.68 6.07
CA TYR A 103 -23.06 10.88 7.22
C TYR A 103 -22.54 11.41 8.56
N GLY A 104 -21.55 12.31 8.58
CA GLY A 104 -20.91 12.82 9.80
C GLY A 104 -19.94 11.83 10.48
N GLU A 105 -20.06 10.55 10.15
CA GLU A 105 -19.26 9.45 10.69
C GLU A 105 -19.02 8.37 9.63
N VAL A 106 -18.29 7.31 9.97
CA VAL A 106 -18.20 6.13 9.10
C VAL A 106 -19.58 5.44 9.09
N PRO A 107 -20.20 5.20 7.93
CA PRO A 107 -21.49 4.51 7.89
C PRO A 107 -21.40 3.09 8.45
N ALA A 108 -22.33 2.73 9.33
CA ALA A 108 -22.47 1.36 9.85
C ALA A 108 -23.17 0.39 8.87
N ASP A 109 -23.71 0.91 7.75
CA ASP A 109 -24.33 0.12 6.70
C ASP A 109 -23.29 -0.31 5.65
N PRO A 110 -23.10 -1.62 5.38
CA PRO A 110 -22.11 -2.10 4.42
C PRO A 110 -22.31 -1.55 3.01
N GLU A 111 -23.56 -1.41 2.54
CA GLU A 111 -23.84 -0.91 1.19
C GLU A 111 -23.45 0.56 1.05
N SER A 112 -23.74 1.38 2.06
CA SER A 112 -23.37 2.79 2.12
C SER A 112 -21.86 2.96 2.21
N PHE A 113 -21.18 2.21 3.09
CA PHE A 113 -19.72 2.28 3.22
C PHE A 113 -18.99 1.78 1.97
N GLY A 114 -19.47 0.70 1.35
CA GLY A 114 -18.92 0.11 0.13
C GLY A 114 -19.01 0.99 -1.12
N LYS A 115 -19.94 1.96 -1.15
CA LYS A 115 -20.07 2.94 -2.25
C LYS A 115 -19.02 4.04 -2.21
N LEU A 116 -18.39 4.29 -1.05
CA LEU A 116 -17.39 5.35 -0.90
C LEU A 116 -16.16 5.10 -1.79
N LYS A 117 -15.66 6.16 -2.41
CA LYS A 117 -14.55 6.07 -3.38
C LYS A 117 -13.28 5.46 -2.79
N GLY A 118 -12.92 4.25 -3.21
CA GLY A 118 -11.69 3.57 -2.77
C GLY A 118 -11.88 2.65 -1.58
N VAL A 119 -13.12 2.51 -1.08
CA VAL A 119 -13.53 1.35 -0.29
C VAL A 119 -13.82 0.21 -1.26
N GLY A 120 -12.99 -0.83 -1.21
CA GLY A 120 -13.22 -2.07 -1.95
C GLY A 120 -13.80 -3.17 -1.05
N PRO A 121 -14.19 -4.33 -1.61
CA PRO A 121 -14.86 -5.39 -0.85
C PRO A 121 -14.07 -5.89 0.37
N TYR A 122 -12.72 -5.86 0.30
CA TYR A 122 -11.88 -6.21 1.45
C TYR A 122 -12.04 -5.21 2.59
N THR A 123 -11.89 -3.92 2.29
CA THR A 123 -11.94 -2.85 3.30
C THR A 123 -13.34 -2.77 3.90
N GLU A 124 -14.38 -2.91 3.08
CA GLU A 124 -15.76 -3.02 3.53
C GLU A 124 -15.93 -4.16 4.54
N GLY A 125 -15.59 -5.39 4.14
CA GLY A 125 -15.72 -6.55 5.02
C GLY A 125 -14.89 -6.43 6.30
N ALA A 126 -13.67 -5.90 6.22
CA ALA A 126 -12.79 -5.70 7.37
C ALA A 126 -13.37 -4.68 8.35
N VAL A 127 -13.73 -3.47 7.89
CA VAL A 127 -14.26 -2.42 8.78
C VAL A 127 -15.63 -2.82 9.35
N MET A 128 -16.52 -3.36 8.52
CA MET A 128 -17.86 -3.78 8.94
C MET A 128 -17.81 -4.86 10.02
N SER A 129 -16.97 -5.88 9.84
CA SER A 129 -16.83 -6.95 10.84
C SER A 129 -16.10 -6.49 12.10
N ILE A 130 -15.02 -5.71 11.98
CA ILE A 130 -14.17 -5.37 13.13
C ILE A 130 -14.83 -4.28 14.00
N ALA A 131 -15.31 -3.20 13.39
CA ALA A 131 -15.86 -2.07 14.12
C ALA A 131 -17.31 -2.34 14.53
N TYR A 132 -18.15 -2.76 13.59
CA TYR A 132 -19.61 -2.86 13.77
C TYR A 132 -20.10 -4.27 14.09
N GLY A 133 -19.24 -5.29 14.02
CA GLY A 133 -19.67 -6.68 14.27
C GLY A 133 -20.61 -7.23 13.20
N ILE A 134 -20.60 -6.65 12.00
CA ILE A 134 -21.46 -7.09 10.89
C ILE A 134 -20.77 -8.24 10.15
N PRO A 135 -21.42 -9.41 9.96
CA PRO A 135 -20.86 -10.51 9.19
C PRO A 135 -20.69 -10.14 7.72
N ALA A 136 -19.47 -9.77 7.34
CA ALA A 136 -19.08 -9.41 5.99
C ALA A 136 -17.71 -10.03 5.65
N PRO A 137 -17.47 -10.49 4.42
CA PRO A 137 -16.26 -11.23 4.09
C PRO A 137 -15.05 -10.30 3.89
N ALA A 138 -14.02 -10.45 4.72
CA ALA A 138 -12.77 -9.68 4.59
C ALA A 138 -11.68 -10.50 3.87
N VAL A 139 -11.76 -10.63 2.55
CA VAL A 139 -10.86 -11.51 1.78
C VAL A 139 -9.63 -10.78 1.25
N ASP A 140 -8.46 -11.10 1.80
CA ASP A 140 -7.14 -10.70 1.32
C ASP A 140 -6.31 -11.89 0.79
N GLY A 141 -5.03 -11.64 0.47
CA GLY A 141 -4.12 -12.71 0.03
C GLY A 141 -3.78 -13.74 1.11
N ASN A 142 -3.93 -13.41 2.39
CA ASN A 142 -3.75 -14.34 3.51
C ASN A 142 -4.96 -15.28 3.60
N VAL A 143 -6.16 -14.72 3.56
CA VAL A 143 -7.43 -15.45 3.61
C VAL A 143 -7.57 -16.38 2.41
N MET A 144 -7.30 -15.91 1.18
CA MET A 144 -7.34 -16.78 0.00
C MET A 144 -6.38 -17.97 0.13
N ARG A 145 -5.17 -17.76 0.68
CA ARG A 145 -4.22 -18.85 0.92
C ARG A 145 -4.73 -19.83 1.97
N VAL A 146 -5.18 -19.33 3.11
CA VAL A 146 -5.72 -20.14 4.21
C VAL A 146 -6.89 -21.00 3.72
N LEU A 147 -7.87 -20.39 3.06
CA LEU A 147 -9.05 -21.09 2.57
C LEU A 147 -8.76 -21.99 1.38
N SER A 148 -7.81 -21.65 0.51
CA SER A 148 -7.40 -22.57 -0.57
C SER A 148 -6.91 -23.89 -0.01
N ARG A 149 -6.16 -23.84 1.11
CA ARG A 149 -5.63 -25.02 1.79
C ARG A 149 -6.71 -25.77 2.58
N ILE A 150 -7.55 -25.04 3.31
CA ILE A 150 -8.60 -25.66 4.15
C ILE A 150 -9.68 -26.34 3.30
N LEU A 151 -10.02 -25.74 2.16
CA LEU A 151 -11.12 -26.18 1.29
C LEU A 151 -10.65 -26.88 0.01
N LEU A 152 -9.33 -27.03 -0.19
CA LEU A 152 -8.74 -27.60 -1.41
C LEU A 152 -9.18 -26.89 -2.70
N ILE A 153 -9.25 -25.56 -2.66
CA ILE A 153 -9.56 -24.74 -3.83
C ILE A 153 -8.28 -24.56 -4.64
N ASP A 154 -8.26 -25.08 -5.87
CA ASP A 154 -7.14 -25.02 -6.81
C ASP A 154 -7.32 -23.95 -7.91
N ASP A 155 -8.40 -23.16 -7.85
CA ASP A 155 -8.58 -21.99 -8.68
C ASP A 155 -7.42 -21.00 -8.56
N ASP A 156 -6.99 -20.45 -9.70
CA ASP A 156 -5.92 -19.46 -9.78
C ASP A 156 -6.34 -18.13 -9.12
N ILE A 157 -5.75 -17.84 -7.96
CA ILE A 157 -6.07 -16.64 -7.16
C ILE A 157 -5.64 -15.33 -7.83
N ALA A 158 -4.93 -15.37 -8.96
CA ALA A 158 -4.65 -14.19 -9.77
C ALA A 158 -5.87 -13.75 -10.62
N LYS A 159 -6.87 -14.61 -10.82
CA LYS A 159 -8.06 -14.29 -11.61
C LYS A 159 -9.08 -13.53 -10.75
N PRO A 160 -9.57 -12.36 -11.18
CA PRO A 160 -10.54 -11.58 -10.39
C PRO A 160 -11.79 -12.36 -9.99
N LYS A 161 -12.30 -13.22 -10.87
CA LYS A 161 -13.48 -14.06 -10.62
C LYS A 161 -13.32 -15.02 -9.43
N THR A 162 -12.09 -15.44 -9.13
CA THR A 162 -11.79 -16.40 -8.06
C THR A 162 -11.98 -15.78 -6.69
N ARG A 163 -11.88 -14.45 -6.57
CA ARG A 163 -12.13 -13.75 -5.31
C ARG A 163 -13.55 -14.00 -4.77
N ARG A 164 -14.55 -14.02 -5.65
CA ARG A 164 -15.95 -14.25 -5.29
C ARG A 164 -16.17 -15.63 -4.65
N LEU A 165 -15.47 -16.65 -5.14
CA LEU A 165 -15.49 -18.00 -4.54
C LEU A 165 -15.00 -17.98 -3.08
N PHE A 166 -13.95 -17.20 -2.79
CA PHE A 166 -13.45 -17.05 -1.43
C PHE A 166 -14.37 -16.21 -0.54
N GLU A 167 -15.01 -15.18 -1.08
CA GLU A 167 -16.01 -14.38 -0.35
C GLU A 167 -17.23 -15.25 0.03
N GLU A 168 -17.71 -16.09 -0.89
CA GLU A 168 -18.78 -17.07 -0.64
C GLU A 168 -18.35 -18.12 0.41
N ALA A 169 -17.12 -18.63 0.33
CA ALA A 169 -16.56 -19.53 1.33
C ALA A 169 -16.41 -18.89 2.72
N VAL A 170 -16.02 -17.62 2.81
CA VAL A 170 -16.00 -16.89 4.08
C VAL A 170 -17.42 -16.76 4.62
N MET A 171 -18.40 -16.36 3.81
CA MET A 171 -19.78 -16.23 4.25
C MET A 171 -20.42 -17.54 4.72
N ASP A 172 -20.02 -18.67 4.12
CA ASP A 172 -20.46 -20.00 4.54
C ASP A 172 -19.84 -20.46 5.88
N LEU A 173 -18.67 -19.92 6.24
CA LEU A 173 -17.91 -20.32 7.42
C LEU A 173 -17.94 -19.32 8.57
N ILE A 174 -18.28 -18.05 8.30
CA ILE A 174 -18.16 -16.97 9.27
C ILE A 174 -18.95 -17.27 10.55
N ASP A 175 -18.36 -16.88 11.68
CA ASP A 175 -19.08 -16.81 12.94
C ASP A 175 -19.97 -15.57 12.91
N LYS A 176 -21.30 -15.77 12.98
CA LYS A 176 -22.26 -14.65 12.94
C LYS A 176 -22.32 -13.89 14.25
N GLU A 177 -21.91 -14.51 15.35
CA GLU A 177 -21.90 -13.90 16.68
C GLU A 177 -20.57 -13.14 16.93
N ASP A 178 -19.47 -13.62 16.35
CA ASP A 178 -18.14 -12.98 16.46
C ASP A 178 -17.41 -12.88 15.10
N PRO A 179 -17.97 -12.14 14.12
CA PRO A 179 -17.37 -12.02 12.79
C PRO A 179 -16.03 -11.27 12.83
N SER A 180 -15.84 -10.39 13.82
CA SER A 180 -14.60 -9.67 14.07
C SER A 180 -13.43 -10.61 14.34
N SER A 181 -13.58 -11.50 15.34
CA SER A 181 -12.52 -12.46 15.67
C SER A 181 -12.34 -13.49 14.58
N PHE A 182 -13.41 -13.87 13.88
CA PHE A 182 -13.31 -14.82 12.77
C PHE A 182 -12.46 -14.26 11.60
N ASN A 183 -12.81 -13.07 11.09
CA ASN A 183 -12.08 -12.47 9.97
C ASN A 183 -10.64 -12.15 10.36
N GLN A 184 -10.42 -11.53 11.53
CA GLN A 184 -9.08 -11.26 12.00
C GLN A 184 -8.29 -12.54 12.30
N GLY A 185 -8.95 -13.59 12.77
CA GLY A 185 -8.37 -14.92 12.95
C GLY A 185 -7.86 -15.52 11.64
N LEU A 186 -8.63 -15.46 10.56
CA LEU A 186 -8.18 -15.93 9.24
C LEU A 186 -6.97 -15.13 8.74
N MET A 187 -7.01 -13.80 8.88
CA MET A 187 -5.91 -12.91 8.47
C MET A 187 -4.64 -13.20 9.28
N GLU A 188 -4.76 -13.31 10.61
CA GLU A 188 -3.65 -13.60 11.53
C GLU A 188 -3.08 -14.99 11.29
N LEU A 189 -3.94 -16.00 11.11
CA LEU A 189 -3.53 -17.37 10.80
C LEU A 189 -2.68 -17.42 9.54
N GLY A 190 -3.13 -16.75 8.48
CA GLY A 190 -2.36 -16.63 7.24
C GLY A 190 -1.05 -15.88 7.43
N ALA A 191 -1.02 -14.85 8.27
CA ALA A 191 0.17 -14.05 8.51
C ALA A 191 1.28 -14.81 9.28
N VAL A 192 0.93 -15.59 10.33
CA VAL A 192 1.93 -16.12 11.28
C VAL A 192 2.10 -17.64 11.29
N ILE A 193 1.11 -18.41 10.81
CA ILE A 193 1.10 -19.89 10.83
C ILE A 193 1.06 -20.45 9.41
N CYS A 194 -0.01 -20.14 8.68
CA CYS A 194 -0.27 -20.64 7.34
C CYS A 194 0.47 -19.79 6.29
N THR A 195 1.80 -19.73 6.40
CA THR A 195 2.67 -18.89 5.56
C THR A 195 2.80 -19.41 4.13
N PRO A 196 3.21 -18.58 3.14
CA PRO A 196 3.34 -18.99 1.74
C PRO A 196 4.29 -20.17 1.51
N ARG A 197 5.38 -20.25 2.27
CA ARG A 197 6.35 -21.35 2.24
C ARG A 197 6.51 -21.91 3.64
N ARG A 198 6.71 -23.23 3.76
CA ARG A 198 6.89 -23.94 5.03
C ARG A 198 5.87 -23.52 6.10
N PRO A 199 4.56 -23.68 5.84
CA PRO A 199 3.54 -23.37 6.84
C PRO A 199 3.78 -24.19 8.11
N LYS A 200 3.49 -23.60 9.26
CA LYS A 200 3.68 -24.23 10.58
C LYS A 200 2.51 -25.17 10.91
N CYS A 201 2.22 -26.13 10.03
CA CYS A 201 1.02 -26.97 10.12
C CYS A 201 0.89 -27.67 11.48
N LEU A 202 2.00 -28.11 12.09
CA LEU A 202 1.99 -28.76 13.40
C LEU A 202 1.52 -27.85 14.56
N LEU A 203 1.62 -26.54 14.38
CA LEU A 203 1.16 -25.52 15.35
C LEU A 203 -0.18 -24.90 14.92
N CYS A 204 -0.79 -25.38 13.84
CA CYS A 204 -1.99 -24.76 13.29
C CYS A 204 -3.24 -25.18 14.08
N PRO A 205 -4.01 -24.23 14.64
CA PRO A 205 -5.19 -24.53 15.47
C PRO A 205 -6.29 -25.24 14.67
N VAL A 206 -6.32 -25.05 13.36
CA VAL A 206 -7.34 -25.59 12.45
C VAL A 206 -6.81 -26.72 11.58
N ARG A 207 -5.67 -27.32 11.95
CA ARG A 207 -5.00 -28.41 11.20
C ARG A 207 -5.95 -29.56 10.89
N GLU A 208 -6.75 -29.98 11.86
CA GLU A 208 -7.65 -31.13 11.72
C GLU A 208 -8.70 -30.94 10.62
N PHE A 209 -9.05 -29.69 10.31
CA PHE A 209 -10.04 -29.33 9.28
C PHE A 209 -9.41 -29.04 7.91
N CYS A 210 -8.07 -29.08 7.79
CA CYS A 210 -7.34 -28.63 6.61
C CYS A 210 -7.20 -29.74 5.57
N GLY A 211 -7.92 -29.64 4.44
CA GLY A 211 -7.82 -30.62 3.35
C GLY A 211 -6.40 -30.74 2.78
N ALA A 212 -5.72 -29.62 2.55
CA ALA A 212 -4.36 -29.64 2.02
C ALA A 212 -3.35 -30.30 2.96
N TYR A 213 -3.54 -30.21 4.28
CA TYR A 213 -2.68 -30.93 5.24
C TYR A 213 -2.85 -32.45 5.12
N HIS A 214 -4.10 -32.91 5.01
CA HIS A 214 -4.40 -34.33 4.84
C HIS A 214 -3.94 -34.88 3.48
N GLU A 215 -3.83 -34.03 2.45
CA GLU A 215 -3.33 -34.39 1.12
C GLU A 215 -1.82 -34.10 0.91
N GLY A 216 -1.15 -33.41 1.84
CA GLY A 216 0.25 -32.98 1.69
C GLY A 216 0.46 -31.92 0.59
N ARG A 217 -0.53 -31.04 0.37
CA ARG A 217 -0.57 -30.05 -0.73
C ARG A 217 -0.48 -28.60 -0.26
N GLU A 218 -0.05 -28.36 0.97
CA GLU A 218 -0.04 -27.00 1.54
C GLU A 218 0.94 -26.07 0.83
N GLU A 219 2.05 -26.58 0.32
CA GLU A 219 3.01 -25.77 -0.44
C GLU A 219 2.62 -25.57 -1.92
N GLU A 220 1.68 -26.38 -2.44
CA GLU A 220 1.13 -26.23 -3.79
C GLU A 220 0.04 -25.16 -3.86
N LEU A 221 -0.62 -24.91 -2.73
CA LEU A 221 -1.77 -24.01 -2.63
C LEU A 221 -1.42 -22.70 -1.90
N PRO A 222 -1.95 -21.55 -2.33
CA PRO A 222 -2.89 -21.37 -3.45
C PRO A 222 -2.19 -21.45 -4.81
N VAL A 223 -2.93 -21.91 -5.83
CA VAL A 223 -2.50 -21.77 -7.22
C VAL A 223 -2.47 -20.30 -7.59
N LYS A 224 -1.34 -19.83 -8.13
CA LYS A 224 -1.18 -18.45 -8.59
C LYS A 224 -0.37 -18.40 -9.87
N SER A 225 -0.97 -17.97 -10.96
CA SER A 225 -0.25 -17.78 -12.22
C SER A 225 0.88 -16.75 -12.10
N LYS A 226 1.98 -16.99 -12.82
CA LYS A 226 3.15 -16.10 -12.81
C LYS A 226 2.75 -14.75 -13.40
N LYS A 227 3.15 -13.66 -12.73
CA LYS A 227 3.02 -12.31 -13.27
C LYS A 227 3.81 -12.18 -14.57
N LYS A 228 3.31 -11.38 -15.53
CA LYS A 228 4.10 -10.95 -16.68
C LYS A 228 5.41 -10.30 -16.21
N LYS A 229 6.51 -10.57 -16.92
CA LYS A 229 7.81 -9.95 -16.63
C LYS A 229 7.65 -8.43 -16.74
N GLN A 230 8.13 -7.72 -15.72
CA GLN A 230 8.08 -6.27 -15.69
C GLN A 230 8.91 -5.69 -16.85
N GLN A 231 8.41 -4.61 -17.45
CA GLN A 231 9.16 -3.85 -18.44
C GLN A 231 10.16 -2.92 -17.75
N SER A 232 11.30 -2.70 -18.41
CA SER A 232 12.38 -1.85 -17.94
C SER A 232 12.40 -0.56 -18.77
N PHE A 233 12.46 0.58 -18.10
CA PHE A 233 12.46 1.90 -18.73
C PHE A 233 13.71 2.66 -18.29
N PRO A 234 14.54 3.15 -19.22
CA PRO A 234 15.66 4.00 -18.86
C PRO A 234 15.17 5.37 -18.39
N HIS A 235 15.79 5.92 -17.36
CA HIS A 235 15.51 7.26 -16.86
C HIS A 235 16.82 8.00 -16.63
N THR A 236 16.94 9.18 -17.22
CA THR A 236 18.04 10.10 -16.96
C THR A 236 17.56 11.23 -16.08
N VAL A 237 18.22 11.42 -14.94
CA VAL A 237 17.96 12.48 -13.96
C VAL A 237 19.07 13.52 -14.10
N ILE A 238 18.73 14.80 -14.18
CA ILE A 238 19.71 15.90 -14.17
C ILE A 238 19.49 16.75 -12.92
N VAL A 239 20.43 16.68 -12.00
CA VAL A 239 20.51 17.49 -10.79
C VAL A 239 21.11 18.84 -11.17
N LEU A 240 20.25 19.82 -11.35
CA LEU A 240 20.62 21.17 -11.77
C LEU A 240 20.87 22.05 -10.56
N GLN A 241 22.07 22.61 -10.46
CA GLN A 241 22.46 23.52 -9.38
C GLN A 241 22.74 24.93 -9.92
N ASP A 242 22.20 25.95 -9.27
CA ASP A 242 22.50 27.34 -9.61
C ASP A 242 23.74 27.88 -8.86
N SER A 243 24.14 29.11 -9.19
CA SER A 243 25.26 29.80 -8.54
C SER A 243 25.05 30.09 -7.05
N GLY A 244 23.80 30.05 -6.56
CA GLY A 244 23.43 30.19 -5.16
C GLY A 244 23.43 28.86 -4.39
N GLY A 245 23.80 27.76 -5.04
CA GLY A 245 23.81 26.42 -4.44
C GLY A 245 22.44 25.75 -4.36
N ARG A 246 21.38 26.36 -4.90
CA ARG A 246 20.02 25.81 -4.93
C ARG A 246 19.89 24.75 -6.00
N TRP A 247 19.02 23.78 -5.77
CA TRP A 247 18.70 22.72 -6.72
C TRP A 247 17.32 22.92 -7.33
N LEU A 248 17.21 22.68 -8.64
CA LEU A 248 15.92 22.68 -9.31
C LEU A 248 15.16 21.38 -8.98
N MET A 249 13.94 21.54 -8.49
CA MET A 249 12.99 20.48 -8.27
C MET A 249 11.74 20.72 -9.12
N GLU A 250 11.14 19.66 -9.64
CA GLU A 250 9.85 19.69 -10.34
C GLU A 250 8.84 18.77 -9.66
N GLN A 251 7.58 19.18 -9.63
CA GLN A 251 6.49 18.35 -9.15
C GLN A 251 5.89 17.55 -10.31
N ARG A 252 5.72 16.25 -10.10
CA ARG A 252 5.08 15.38 -11.10
C ARG A 252 3.59 15.75 -11.27
N PRO A 253 2.98 15.46 -12.43
CA PRO A 253 1.55 15.69 -12.66
C PRO A 253 0.66 15.06 -11.58
N ASP A 254 -0.58 15.53 -11.45
CA ASP A 254 -1.55 15.04 -10.45
C ASP A 254 -2.06 13.61 -10.73
N GLU A 255 -1.74 13.08 -11.91
CA GLU A 255 -2.11 11.73 -12.32
C GLU A 255 -0.89 10.91 -12.75
N GLY A 256 -1.06 9.58 -12.67
CA GLY A 256 -0.03 8.63 -13.08
C GLY A 256 0.97 8.25 -11.98
N LEU A 257 2.14 7.79 -12.40
CA LEU A 257 3.15 7.23 -11.50
C LEU A 257 3.77 8.32 -10.64
N LEU A 258 3.74 8.14 -9.32
CA LEU A 258 4.27 9.08 -8.31
C LEU A 258 3.63 10.48 -8.43
N ALA A 259 2.33 10.52 -8.76
CA ALA A 259 1.57 11.74 -8.96
C ALA A 259 1.72 12.74 -7.79
N GLY A 260 1.92 14.02 -8.10
CA GLY A 260 2.08 15.13 -7.16
C GLY A 260 3.37 15.12 -6.33
N MET A 261 4.26 14.15 -6.52
CA MET A 261 5.52 14.08 -5.78
C MET A 261 6.61 14.93 -6.42
N TRP A 262 7.52 15.46 -5.60
CA TRP A 262 8.65 16.25 -6.06
C TRP A 262 9.83 15.36 -6.49
N GLN A 263 10.50 15.74 -7.56
CA GLN A 263 11.65 15.03 -8.11
C GLN A 263 12.68 16.01 -8.69
N PHE A 264 13.89 15.53 -8.88
CA PHE A 264 14.82 16.20 -9.79
C PHE A 264 14.31 16.10 -11.23
N PRO A 265 14.61 17.09 -12.10
CA PRO A 265 14.29 17.03 -13.52
C PRO A 265 14.69 15.70 -14.14
N THR A 266 13.70 15.01 -14.72
CA THR A 266 13.86 13.64 -15.22
C THR A 266 13.27 13.49 -16.63
N ALA A 267 13.96 12.72 -17.47
CA ALA A 267 13.50 12.29 -18.79
C ALA A 267 13.52 10.76 -18.90
N GLU A 268 12.48 10.16 -19.51
CA GLU A 268 12.41 8.72 -19.78
C GLU A 268 13.23 8.38 -21.04
N THR A 269 14.56 8.52 -20.92
CA THR A 269 15.54 8.14 -21.93
C THR A 269 16.79 7.59 -21.25
N GLY A 270 17.59 6.84 -21.98
CA GLY A 270 18.93 6.41 -21.56
C GLY A 270 20.04 7.31 -22.10
N ASP A 271 19.69 8.27 -22.97
CA ASP A 271 20.62 9.20 -23.60
C ASP A 271 20.69 10.51 -22.79
N PRO A 272 21.86 10.87 -22.23
CA PRO A 272 22.01 12.12 -21.48
C PRO A 272 21.83 13.37 -22.33
N GLU A 273 22.18 13.36 -23.62
CA GLU A 273 22.04 14.54 -24.48
C GLU A 273 20.57 14.82 -24.80
N GLU A 274 19.79 13.76 -25.09
CA GLU A 274 18.34 13.86 -25.22
C GLU A 274 17.67 14.33 -23.92
N ALA A 275 18.11 13.83 -22.77
CA ALA A 275 17.59 14.27 -21.48
C ALA A 275 17.82 15.76 -21.24
N VAL A 276 19.04 16.25 -21.53
CA VAL A 276 19.38 17.68 -21.45
C VAL A 276 18.48 18.50 -22.38
N ARG A 277 18.27 18.07 -23.63
CA ARG A 277 17.39 18.78 -24.57
C ARG A 277 15.97 18.90 -24.01
N ILE A 278 15.37 17.79 -23.58
CA ILE A 278 14.01 17.76 -23.02
C ILE A 278 13.89 18.65 -21.78
N ILE A 279 14.85 18.57 -20.86
CA ILE A 279 14.83 19.32 -19.59
C ILE A 279 15.09 20.81 -19.84
N SER A 280 16.03 21.15 -20.71
CA SER A 280 16.33 22.53 -21.11
C SER A 280 15.12 23.20 -21.75
N GLU A 281 14.45 22.51 -22.69
CA GLU A 281 13.24 23.01 -23.35
C GLU A 281 12.09 23.20 -22.36
N ARG A 282 11.88 22.23 -21.45
CA ARG A 282 10.81 22.28 -20.45
C ARG A 282 10.96 23.47 -19.51
N HIS A 283 12.17 23.73 -19.04
CA HIS A 283 12.46 24.71 -17.99
C HIS A 283 13.06 26.03 -18.50
N GLY A 284 13.26 26.16 -19.83
CA GLY A 284 13.81 27.36 -20.44
C GLY A 284 15.23 27.72 -19.94
N LEU A 285 16.08 26.71 -19.72
CA LEU A 285 17.40 26.89 -19.10
C LEU A 285 18.54 26.30 -19.95
N SER A 286 19.76 26.80 -19.70
CA SER A 286 20.98 26.24 -20.28
C SER A 286 21.67 25.34 -19.26
N VAL A 287 21.90 24.08 -19.64
CA VAL A 287 22.58 23.08 -18.80
C VAL A 287 24.07 23.09 -19.10
N GLY A 288 24.90 23.17 -18.06
CA GLY A 288 26.36 23.04 -18.16
C GLY A 288 26.82 21.61 -18.44
N THR A 289 28.10 21.35 -18.18
CA THR A 289 28.69 20.03 -18.33
C THR A 289 28.06 19.02 -17.36
N LEU A 290 27.73 17.84 -17.88
CA LEU A 290 27.19 16.74 -17.08
C LEU A 290 28.32 15.96 -16.41
N GLU A 291 28.15 15.66 -15.13
CA GLU A 291 28.98 14.72 -14.38
C GLU A 291 28.10 13.58 -13.85
N GLU A 292 28.45 12.31 -14.10
CA GLU A 292 27.66 11.19 -13.59
C GLU A 292 27.77 11.11 -12.06
N ALA A 293 26.62 11.15 -11.38
CA ALA A 293 26.54 11.10 -9.93
C ALA A 293 26.25 9.68 -9.42
N VAL A 294 25.21 9.02 -9.94
CA VAL A 294 24.82 7.68 -9.51
C VAL A 294 24.00 6.92 -10.55
N ARG A 295 24.18 5.61 -10.61
CA ARG A 295 23.36 4.70 -11.39
C ARG A 295 22.73 3.62 -10.51
N PHE A 296 21.43 3.40 -10.65
CA PHE A 296 20.73 2.36 -9.90
C PHE A 296 19.46 1.86 -10.58
N ARG A 297 19.06 0.66 -10.16
CA ARG A 297 17.78 0.05 -10.54
C ARG A 297 16.72 0.33 -9.47
N HIS A 298 15.55 0.81 -9.88
CA HIS A 298 14.38 1.01 -9.02
C HIS A 298 13.20 0.15 -9.48
N VAL A 299 12.66 -0.67 -8.58
CA VAL A 299 11.63 -1.66 -8.93
C VAL A 299 10.27 -1.20 -8.38
N PHE A 300 9.32 -0.96 -9.28
CA PHE A 300 7.90 -0.84 -8.96
C PHE A 300 7.20 -2.18 -9.16
N THR A 301 5.94 -2.30 -8.74
CA THR A 301 5.17 -3.55 -8.92
C THR A 301 4.93 -3.92 -10.39
N HIS A 302 4.83 -2.94 -11.28
CA HIS A 302 4.47 -3.15 -12.70
C HIS A 302 5.58 -2.77 -13.69
N ARG A 303 6.66 -2.11 -13.24
CA ARG A 303 7.76 -1.65 -14.09
C ARG A 303 9.06 -1.52 -13.30
N ILE A 304 10.17 -1.41 -14.02
CA ILE A 304 11.49 -1.12 -13.47
C ILE A 304 12.00 0.17 -14.11
N TRP A 305 12.57 1.06 -13.32
CA TRP A 305 13.40 2.16 -13.80
C TRP A 305 14.87 1.78 -13.70
N GLU A 306 15.60 1.99 -14.79
CA GLU A 306 17.06 1.98 -14.81
C GLU A 306 17.50 3.44 -14.81
N VAL A 307 17.89 3.94 -13.64
CA VAL A 307 18.13 5.37 -13.40
C VAL A 307 19.62 5.66 -13.49
N THR A 308 19.99 6.67 -14.28
CA THR A 308 21.30 7.32 -14.24
C THR A 308 21.09 8.79 -13.92
N ALA A 309 21.73 9.28 -12.86
CA ALA A 309 21.68 10.67 -12.44
C ALA A 309 22.99 11.38 -12.75
N TYR A 310 22.88 12.60 -13.25
CA TYR A 310 24.00 13.50 -13.51
C TYR A 310 23.83 14.79 -12.71
N THR A 311 24.92 15.45 -12.36
CA THR A 311 24.95 16.83 -11.85
C THR A 311 25.35 17.79 -12.97
N ALA A 312 24.80 19.00 -12.95
CA ALA A 312 25.23 20.08 -13.84
C ALA A 312 24.93 21.46 -13.24
N SER A 313 25.79 22.43 -13.53
CA SER A 313 25.57 23.83 -13.18
C SER A 313 24.62 24.50 -14.17
N VAL A 314 23.80 25.43 -13.70
CA VAL A 314 22.97 26.34 -14.52
C VAL A 314 23.57 27.75 -14.46
N PRO A 315 24.19 28.24 -15.56
CA PRO A 315 24.86 29.55 -15.56
C PRO A 315 23.90 30.74 -15.46
N GLU A 316 22.71 30.62 -16.07
CA GLU A 316 21.67 31.65 -16.06
C GLU A 316 20.38 31.07 -15.47
N VAL A 317 19.98 31.59 -14.31
CA VAL A 317 18.77 31.16 -13.62
C VAL A 317 17.57 31.89 -14.22
N GLY A 318 16.85 31.20 -15.11
CA GLY A 318 15.54 31.63 -15.57
C GLY A 318 14.44 31.37 -14.53
N THR A 319 13.23 31.85 -14.82
CA THR A 319 12.03 31.39 -14.11
C THR A 319 11.76 29.95 -14.54
N PRO A 320 11.80 28.97 -13.60
CA PRO A 320 11.60 27.58 -13.96
C PRO A 320 10.13 27.36 -14.37
N ALA A 321 9.84 26.20 -14.98
CA ALA A 321 8.51 25.88 -15.49
C ALA A 321 7.43 25.89 -14.40
N ASP A 322 6.16 25.86 -14.80
CA ASP A 322 5.07 25.66 -13.85
C ASP A 322 5.29 24.39 -13.01
N ARG A 323 4.92 24.46 -11.73
CA ARG A 323 5.13 23.40 -10.72
C ARG A 323 6.60 22.98 -10.55
N SER A 324 7.52 23.92 -10.67
CA SER A 324 8.93 23.71 -10.35
C SER A 324 9.52 24.89 -9.58
N GLY A 325 10.63 24.66 -8.91
CA GLY A 325 11.23 25.66 -8.02
C GLY A 325 12.67 25.35 -7.66
N TRP A 326 13.38 26.40 -7.30
CA TRP A 326 14.75 26.33 -6.79
C TRP A 326 14.72 26.25 -5.27
N PHE A 327 15.30 25.18 -4.71
CA PHE A 327 15.30 24.90 -3.29
C PHE A 327 16.72 24.82 -2.77
N LEU A 328 16.96 25.30 -1.55
CA LEU A 328 18.20 24.96 -0.88
C LEU A 328 18.18 23.46 -0.52
N PRO A 329 19.35 22.79 -0.46
CA PRO A 329 19.43 21.38 -0.11
C PRO A 329 18.69 21.03 1.20
N GLU A 330 18.76 21.90 2.20
CA GLU A 330 18.06 21.77 3.49
C GLU A 330 16.53 21.88 3.39
N ASP A 331 16.00 22.59 2.40
CA ASP A 331 14.55 22.77 2.23
C ASP A 331 13.89 21.53 1.60
N LEU A 332 14.68 20.63 1.01
CA LEU A 332 14.18 19.42 0.34
C LEU A 332 13.51 18.44 1.30
N ASP A 333 13.81 18.52 2.60
CA ASP A 333 13.15 17.69 3.61
C ASP A 333 11.69 18.07 3.84
N ALA A 334 11.29 19.30 3.49
CA ALA A 334 9.88 19.72 3.50
C ALA A 334 9.11 19.12 2.31
N LEU A 335 9.80 18.80 1.20
CA LEU A 335 9.17 18.22 0.03
C LEU A 335 8.82 16.75 0.25
N THR A 336 7.77 16.29 -0.44
CA THR A 336 7.44 14.86 -0.49
C THR A 336 8.19 14.20 -1.64
N LEU A 337 9.24 13.45 -1.31
CA LEU A 337 10.17 12.87 -2.29
C LEU A 337 9.94 11.36 -2.45
N PRO A 338 9.86 10.83 -3.68
CA PRO A 338 9.79 9.40 -3.89
C PRO A 338 11.14 8.76 -3.62
N ASN A 339 11.13 7.48 -3.22
CA ASN A 339 12.35 6.70 -2.96
C ASN A 339 13.45 6.79 -4.05
N PRO A 340 13.17 6.79 -5.38
CA PRO A 340 14.22 7.02 -6.38
C PRO A 340 14.89 8.39 -6.23
N THR A 341 14.14 9.47 -5.99
CA THR A 341 14.70 10.81 -5.76
C THR A 341 15.54 10.85 -4.47
N LYS A 342 15.07 10.20 -3.40
CA LYS A 342 15.84 10.08 -2.15
C LYS A 342 17.18 9.36 -2.34
N LYS A 343 17.24 8.36 -3.23
CA LYS A 343 18.51 7.68 -3.58
C LYS A 343 19.47 8.60 -4.32
N VAL A 344 18.97 9.42 -5.23
CA VAL A 344 19.79 10.43 -5.91
C VAL A 344 20.31 11.43 -4.88
N ARG A 345 19.44 11.98 -4.02
CA ARG A 345 19.80 12.92 -2.96
C ARG A 345 20.91 12.38 -2.06
N ALA A 346 20.73 11.15 -1.55
CA ALA A 346 21.73 10.49 -0.70
C ALA A 346 23.09 10.30 -1.39
N ALA A 347 23.11 10.08 -2.72
CA ALA A 347 24.36 9.96 -3.48
C ALA A 347 25.11 11.28 -3.65
N LEU A 348 24.40 12.42 -3.54
CA LEU A 348 24.98 13.76 -3.55
C LEU A 348 25.56 14.18 -2.20
N GLY A 349 25.46 13.31 -1.17
CA GLY A 349 25.95 13.62 0.18
C GLY A 349 25.03 14.55 0.99
N VAL A 350 23.75 14.64 0.62
CA VAL A 350 22.72 15.48 1.26
C VAL A 350 21.54 14.65 1.76
#